data_AF-A0A1K1XEF8-F1
#
_entry.id   AF-A0A1K1XEF8-F1
#
_cell.length_a   1.000
_cell.length_b   1.000
_cell.length_c   1.000
_cell.angle_alpha   90.00
_cell.angle_beta   90.00
_cell.angle_gamma   90.00
#
_symmetry.space_group_name_H-M   'P 1'
#
loop_
_entity.id
_entity.type
_entity.pdbx_description
1 polymer ?
#
loop_
_entity_poly.entity_id
_entity_poly.type
_entity_poly.pdbx_seq_one_letter_code
_entity_poly.pdbx_strand_id
1 'polypeptide(L)'
;MQVKFSEDVIPLSDLKINPGKVVGRAQDTHRPILLTSRGRGVAVVQGLEDYERTAEELRFVKAVALGLMDVREGNTVSLEDARKSLGIK
;
A
#
# COMPACT_ATOMS: atom_id res chain seq x y z
N MET A 1 9.42 1.91 8.54
CA MET A 1 10.24 0.77 8.04
C MET A 1 11.60 1.29 7.64
N GLN A 2 12.68 0.74 8.19
CA GLN A 2 14.04 1.07 7.75
C GLN A 2 14.50 0.03 6.74
N VAL A 3 14.91 0.47 5.56
CA VAL A 3 15.45 -0.40 4.52
C VAL A 3 16.79 -0.96 4.97
N LYS A 4 16.98 -2.28 4.84
CA LYS A 4 18.26 -2.96 5.05
C LYS A 4 18.85 -3.34 3.70
N PHE A 5 19.59 -2.41 3.09
CA PHE A 5 20.07 -2.53 1.70
C PHE A 5 20.84 -3.82 1.40
N SER A 6 21.56 -4.38 2.37
CA SER A 6 22.29 -5.66 2.22
C SER A 6 21.37 -6.87 2.03
N GLU A 7 20.08 -6.76 2.38
CA GLU A 7 19.08 -7.83 2.30
C GLU A 7 17.93 -7.49 1.36
N ASP A 8 17.58 -6.21 1.27
CA ASP A 8 16.37 -5.71 0.60
C ASP A 8 16.66 -5.22 -0.82
N VAL A 9 17.91 -5.32 -1.31
CA VAL A 9 18.27 -5.06 -2.71
C VAL A 9 18.94 -6.30 -3.27
N ILE A 10 18.26 -7.00 -4.19
CA ILE A 10 18.78 -8.24 -4.77
C ILE A 10 18.67 -8.25 -6.29
N PRO A 11 19.53 -9.00 -7.01
CA PRO A 11 19.37 -9.24 -8.43
C PRO A 11 18.08 -10.01 -8.76
N LEU A 12 17.49 -9.74 -9.93
CA LEU A 12 16.35 -10.49 -10.45
C LEU A 12 16.65 -11.99 -10.63
N SER A 13 17.93 -12.36 -10.80
CA SER A 13 18.36 -13.76 -10.84
C SER A 13 18.09 -14.49 -9.52
N ASP A 14 18.17 -13.82 -8.38
CA ASP A 14 17.98 -14.45 -7.07
C ASP A 14 16.52 -14.88 -6.88
N LEU A 15 15.58 -14.06 -7.37
CA LEU A 15 14.16 -14.42 -7.41
C LEU A 15 13.91 -15.63 -8.31
N LYS A 16 14.59 -15.71 -9.46
CA LYS A 16 14.46 -16.85 -10.39
C LYS A 16 14.98 -18.15 -9.79
N ILE A 17 16.06 -18.07 -9.00
CA ILE A 17 16.71 -19.24 -8.39
C ILE A 17 15.88 -19.75 -7.21
N ASN A 18 15.37 -18.87 -6.35
CA ASN A 18 14.63 -19.27 -5.16
C ASN A 18 13.48 -18.30 -4.83
N PRO A 19 12.33 -18.43 -5.53
CA PRO A 19 11.22 -17.51 -5.35
C PRO A 19 10.62 -17.59 -3.94
N GLY A 20 10.51 -18.78 -3.36
CA GLY A 20 9.98 -18.99 -2.02
C GLY A 20 10.78 -18.26 -0.94
N LYS A 21 12.11 -18.27 -1.04
CA LYS A 21 12.98 -17.54 -0.10
C LYS A 21 12.82 -16.02 -0.18
N VAL A 22 12.68 -15.48 -1.39
CA VAL A 22 12.52 -14.03 -1.59
C VAL A 22 11.16 -13.56 -1.10
N VAL A 23 10.10 -14.27 -1.48
CA VAL A 23 8.73 -13.95 -1.02
C VAL A 23 8.61 -14.13 0.50
N GLY A 24 9.13 -15.24 1.04
CA GLY A 24 9.13 -15.50 2.48
C GLY A 24 9.86 -14.41 3.25
N ARG A 25 11.04 -13.96 2.79
CA ARG A 25 11.74 -12.82 3.42
C ARG A 25 10.87 -11.55 3.44
N ALA A 26 10.23 -11.21 2.33
CA ALA A 26 9.39 -10.03 2.26
C ALA A 26 8.20 -10.12 3.24
N GLN A 27 7.59 -11.30 3.36
CA GLN A 27 6.52 -11.58 4.31
C GLN A 27 7.00 -11.57 5.76
N ASP A 28 8.09 -12.26 6.11
CA ASP A 28 8.56 -12.39 7.49
C ASP A 28 9.08 -11.07 8.07
N THR A 29 9.73 -10.27 7.21
CA THR A 29 10.34 -9.01 7.65
C THR A 29 9.40 -7.82 7.56
N HIS A 30 8.28 -7.95 6.83
CA HIS A 30 7.41 -6.84 6.41
C HIS A 30 8.22 -5.71 5.76
N ARG A 31 9.30 -6.06 5.02
CA ARG A 31 10.13 -5.11 4.29
C ARG A 31 10.08 -5.41 2.79
N PRO A 32 9.78 -4.40 1.95
CA PRO A 32 9.82 -4.58 0.50
C PRO A 32 11.25 -4.81 0.01
N ILE A 33 11.38 -5.67 -1.00
CA ILE A 33 12.66 -6.03 -1.65
C ILE A 33 12.69 -5.42 -3.05
N LEU A 34 13.69 -4.57 -3.32
CA LEU A 34 13.99 -4.05 -4.64
C LEU A 34 14.72 -5.11 -5.48
N LEU A 35 14.11 -5.47 -6.60
CA LEU A 35 14.72 -6.32 -7.62
C LEU A 35 15.50 -5.48 -8.61
N THR A 36 16.73 -5.89 -8.91
CA THR A 36 17.60 -5.21 -9.86
C THR A 36 17.89 -6.05 -11.11
N SER A 37 18.04 -5.37 -12.26
CA SER A 37 18.53 -5.95 -13.51
C SER A 37 19.67 -5.07 -14.03
N ARG A 38 20.86 -5.65 -14.17
CA ARG A 38 22.08 -4.92 -14.55
C ARG A 38 22.32 -3.66 -13.69
N GLY A 39 22.15 -3.80 -12.38
CA GLY A 39 22.31 -2.72 -11.39
C GLY A 39 21.18 -1.69 -11.32
N ARG A 40 20.13 -1.82 -12.15
CA ARG A 40 18.97 -0.92 -12.13
C ARG A 40 17.77 -1.56 -11.45
N GLY A 41 17.08 -0.82 -10.60
CA GLY A 41 15.80 -1.27 -10.03
C GLY A 41 14.75 -1.48 -11.14
N VAL A 42 14.05 -2.61 -11.11
CA VAL A 42 13.05 -2.98 -12.13
C VAL A 42 11.69 -3.39 -11.55
N ALA A 43 11.66 -3.87 -10.31
CA ALA A 43 10.44 -4.31 -9.65
C ALA A 43 10.64 -4.34 -8.13
N VAL A 44 9.54 -4.42 -7.38
CA VAL A 44 9.53 -4.57 -5.92
C VAL A 44 8.72 -5.81 -5.57
N VAL A 45 9.24 -6.64 -4.67
CA VAL A 45 8.51 -7.75 -4.03
C VAL A 45 8.16 -7.31 -2.61
N GLN A 46 6.92 -7.53 -2.21
CA GLN A 46 6.43 -7.21 -0.86
C GLN A 46 5.42 -8.28 -0.42
N GLY A 47 5.16 -8.36 0.88
CA GLY A 47 4.07 -9.20 1.40
C GLY A 47 2.71 -8.75 0.83
N LEU A 48 1.81 -9.70 0.58
CA LEU A 48 0.47 -9.40 0.06
C LEU A 48 -0.32 -8.54 1.05
N GLU A 49 -0.31 -8.90 2.34
CA GLU A 49 -0.98 -8.14 3.39
C GLU A 49 -0.43 -6.71 3.52
N ASP A 50 0.89 -6.55 3.45
CA ASP A 50 1.51 -5.22 3.49
C ASP A 50 1.11 -4.35 2.30
N TYR A 51 1.01 -4.95 1.11
CA TYR A 51 0.54 -4.26 -0.09
C TYR A 51 -0.91 -3.80 0.04
N GLU A 52 -1.80 -4.71 0.45
CA GLU A 52 -3.23 -4.42 0.61
C GLU A 52 -3.47 -3.37 1.69
N ARG A 53 -2.79 -3.49 2.84
CA ARG A 53 -2.84 -2.51 3.93
C ARG A 53 -2.39 -1.12 3.47
N THR A 54 -1.27 -1.04 2.75
CA THR A 54 -0.77 0.24 2.20
C THR A 54 -1.77 0.85 1.21
N ALA A 55 -2.39 0.03 0.36
CA ALA A 55 -3.40 0.48 -0.60
C ALA A 55 -4.67 0.99 0.10
N GLU A 56 -5.07 0.34 1.19
CA GLU A 56 -6.20 0.75 2.03
C GLU A 56 -5.92 2.05 2.78
N GLU A 57 -4.76 2.17 3.41
CA GLU A 57 -4.33 3.40 4.10
C GLU A 57 -4.30 4.59 3.13
N LEU A 58 -3.76 4.41 1.91
CA LEU A 58 -3.77 5.46 0.90
C LEU A 58 -5.19 5.86 0.49
N ARG A 59 -6.10 4.88 0.34
CA ARG A 59 -7.50 5.15 0.03
C ARG A 59 -8.16 5.95 1.16
N PHE A 60 -7.91 5.57 2.41
CA PHE A 60 -8.42 6.26 3.57
C PHE A 60 -7.92 7.71 3.64
N VAL A 61 -6.62 7.94 3.49
CA VAL A 61 -6.04 9.29 3.49
C VAL A 61 -6.64 10.16 2.39
N LYS A 62 -6.86 9.61 1.18
CA LYS A 62 -7.53 10.33 0.09
C LYS A 62 -8.99 10.67 0.42
N ALA A 63 -9.72 9.74 1.03
CA ALA A 63 -11.10 9.97 1.46
C ALA A 63 -11.20 11.07 2.54
N VAL A 64 -10.27 11.06 3.51
CA VAL A 64 -10.16 12.12 4.52
C VAL A 64 -9.86 13.46 3.88
N ALA A 65 -8.89 13.52 2.96
CA ALA A 65 -8.54 14.76 2.26
C ALA A 65 -9.73 15.33 1.48
N LEU A 66 -10.48 14.46 0.77
CA LEU A 66 -11.69 14.84 0.05
C LEU A 66 -12.77 15.37 1.02
N GLY A 67 -13.05 14.66 2.11
CA GLY A 67 -14.04 15.11 3.10
C GLY A 67 -13.69 16.46 3.74
N LEU A 68 -12.39 16.72 3.99
CA LEU A 68 -11.93 18.03 4.47
C LEU A 68 -12.11 19.15 3.44
N MET A 69 -11.98 18.84 2.14
CA MET A 69 -12.28 19.78 1.06
C MET A 69 -13.78 20.06 0.98
N ASP A 70 -14.61 19.02 1.02
CA ASP A 70 -16.07 19.14 0.98
C ASP A 70 -16.62 20.02 2.12
N VAL A 71 -16.10 19.83 3.34
CA VAL A 71 -16.46 20.68 4.49
C VAL A 71 -16.10 22.14 4.26
N ARG A 72 -14.93 22.41 3.67
CA ARG A 72 -14.48 23.79 3.38
C ARG A 72 -15.34 24.46 2.31
N GLU A 73 -15.79 23.71 1.32
CA GLU A 73 -16.61 24.20 0.21
C GLU A 73 -18.11 24.24 0.53
N GLY A 74 -18.52 23.70 1.69
CA GLY A 74 -19.93 23.59 2.05
C GLY A 74 -20.67 22.45 1.34
N ASN A 75 -19.94 21.51 0.72
CA ASN A 75 -20.47 20.31 0.07
C ASN A 75 -20.83 19.23 1.11
N THR A 76 -21.61 19.61 2.13
CA THR A 76 -22.02 18.73 3.22
C THR A 76 -23.53 18.56 3.23
N VAL A 77 -23.99 17.40 3.72
CA VAL A 77 -25.41 17.14 3.96
C VAL A 77 -25.69 17.06 5.45
N SER A 78 -26.91 17.39 5.85
CA SER A 78 -27.36 17.16 7.22
C SER A 78 -27.47 15.66 7.52
N LEU A 79 -27.43 15.29 8.80
CA LEU A 79 -27.65 13.90 9.21
C LEU A 79 -29.03 13.39 8.77
N GLU A 80 -30.05 14.24 8.80
CA GLU A 80 -31.42 13.89 8.40
C GLU A 80 -31.49 13.56 6.90
N ASP A 81 -30.88 14.40 6.06
CA ASP A 81 -30.83 14.19 4.60
C ASP A 81 -30.04 12.93 4.23
N ALA A 82 -28.93 12.69 4.94
CA ALA A 82 -28.11 11.48 4.75
C ALA A 82 -28.89 10.20 5.12
N ARG A 83 -29.62 10.19 6.23
CA ARG A 83 -30.46 9.04 6.62
C ARG A 83 -31.53 8.75 5.57
N LYS A 84 -32.18 9.81 5.09
CA LYS A 84 -33.21 9.71 4.04
C LYS A 84 -32.66 9.15 2.73
N SER A 85 -31.47 9.59 2.31
CA SER A 85 -30.86 9.12 1.05
C SER A 85 -30.34 7.69 1.12
N LEU A 86 -29.84 7.26 2.28
CA LEU A 86 -29.32 5.91 2.51
C LEU A 86 -30.40 4.89 2.92
N GLY A 87 -31.66 5.32 3.08
CA GLY A 87 -32.77 4.44 3.49
C GLY A 87 -32.64 3.94 4.94
N ILE A 88 -31.92 4.66 5.79
CA ILE A 88 -31.71 4.31 7.20
C ILE A 88 -32.79 5.03 8.02
N LYS A 89 -33.59 4.27 8.78
CA LYS A 89 -34.61 4.81 9.70
C LYS A 89 -33.97 5.37 10.98
#